data_AF-A0A165SP88-F1
#
_entry.id   AF-A0A165SP88-F1
#
_cell.length_a   1.000
_cell.length_b   1.000
_cell.length_c   1.000
_cell.angle_alpha   90.00
_cell.angle_beta   90.00
_cell.angle_gamma   90.00
#
_symmetry.space_group_name_H-M   'P 1'
#
loop_
_entity.id
_entity.type
_entity.pdbx_description
1 polymer ?
#
loop_
_entity_poly.entity_id
_entity_poly.type
_entity_poly.pdbx_seq_one_letter_code
_entity_poly.pdbx_strand_id
1 'polypeptide(L)'
;MEQGFARCDELWFEDGNVILQAETTLFRVFRSIMAAYSQIFMDMFSLPWSQANSPEGSDGKALVVMHDTAEDLRHFLGVIFIPGY
;
A
#
# COMPACT_ATOMS: atom_id res chain seq x y z
N MET A 1 -22.33 -7.32 -5.15
CA MET A 1 -22.04 -6.39 -4.04
C MET A 1 -20.74 -5.70 -4.41
N GLU A 2 -20.82 -4.45 -4.82
CA GLU A 2 -19.65 -3.61 -5.06
C GLU A 2 -19.01 -3.40 -3.68
N GLN A 3 -17.91 -4.11 -3.39
CA GLN A 3 -17.15 -3.83 -2.18
C GLN A 3 -16.54 -2.44 -2.38
N GLY A 4 -17.15 -1.43 -1.75
CA GLY A 4 -16.69 -0.06 -1.83
C GLY A 4 -15.37 0.05 -1.09
N PHE A 5 -14.28 0.18 -1.83
CA PHE A 5 -12.98 0.45 -1.23
C PHE A 5 -12.92 1.92 -0.79
N ALA A 6 -12.66 2.17 0.49
CA ALA A 6 -12.40 3.48 1.05
C ALA A 6 -10.92 3.84 0.89
N ARG A 7 -10.60 5.11 0.63
CA ARG A 7 -9.21 5.59 0.56
C ARG A 7 -8.86 6.27 1.87
N CYS A 8 -7.67 5.97 2.39
CA CYS A 8 -7.14 6.61 3.58
C CYS A 8 -6.45 7.92 3.19
N ASP A 9 -7.14 9.06 3.30
CA ASP A 9 -6.68 10.37 2.80
C ASP A 9 -5.32 10.80 3.38
N GLU A 10 -5.09 10.53 4.68
CA GLU A 10 -3.82 10.82 5.38
C GLU A 10 -2.61 10.05 4.83
N LEU A 11 -2.84 8.90 4.19
CA LEU A 11 -1.82 8.01 3.64
C LEU A 11 -2.07 7.77 2.15
N TRP A 12 -2.68 8.76 1.48
CA TRP A 12 -2.95 8.76 0.06
C TRP A 12 -2.06 9.77 -0.66
N PHE A 13 -0.86 9.35 -1.01
CA PHE A 13 0.10 10.16 -1.75
C PHE A 13 -0.23 10.15 -3.25
N GLU A 14 -0.49 11.32 -3.83
CA GLU A 14 -0.80 11.47 -5.26
C GLU A 14 0.32 10.99 -6.19
N ASP A 15 1.56 11.03 -5.72
CA ASP A 15 2.75 10.51 -6.41
C ASP A 15 3.12 9.08 -5.96
N GLY A 16 2.36 8.49 -5.04
CA GLY A 16 2.60 7.14 -4.54
C GLY A 16 2.60 6.11 -5.67
N ASN A 17 3.60 5.23 -5.66
CA ASN A 17 3.87 4.24 -6.70
C ASN A 17 3.45 2.80 -6.32
N VAL A 18 2.93 2.62 -5.11
CA VAL A 18 2.34 1.37 -4.63
C VAL A 18 1.02 1.66 -3.92
N ILE A 19 0.03 0.81 -4.15
CA ILE A 19 -1.24 0.83 -3.42
C ILE A 19 -1.26 -0.40 -2.51
N LEU A 20 -1.49 -0.18 -1.22
CA LEU A 20 -1.69 -1.26 -0.25
C LEU A 20 -3.18 -1.31 0.07
N GLN A 21 -3.77 -2.49 -0.02
CA GLN A 21 -5.13 -2.74 0.39
C GLN A 21 -5.11 -3.50 1.71
N ALA A 22 -5.76 -2.97 2.74
CA ALA A 22 -6.09 -3.73 3.94
C ALA A 22 -7.61 -3.73 4.10
N GLU A 23 -8.21 -4.92 4.12
CA GLU A 23 -9.66 -5.12 4.15
C GLU A 23 -10.37 -4.35 3.01
N THR A 24 -11.13 -3.31 3.37
CA THR A 24 -11.83 -2.40 2.45
C THR A 24 -11.17 -1.03 2.34
N THR A 25 -9.98 -0.84 2.93
CA THR A 25 -9.25 0.43 2.91
C THR A 25 -8.03 0.35 2.00
N LEU A 26 -7.81 1.41 1.22
CA LEU A 26 -6.69 1.57 0.32
C LEU A 26 -5.77 2.69 0.80
N PHE A 27 -4.48 2.40 0.79
CA PHE A 27 -3.39 3.30 1.13
C PHE A 27 -2.52 3.43 -0.12
N ARG A 28 -2.09 4.64 -0.45
CA ARG A 28 -1.26 4.88 -1.64
C ARG A 28 0.03 5.52 -1.19
N VAL A 29 1.13 4.76 -1.17
CA VAL A 29 2.39 5.16 -0.56
C VAL A 29 3.58 4.93 -1.49
N PHE A 30 4.81 5.14 -0.99
CA PHE A 30 6.04 4.97 -1.75
C PHE A 30 6.73 3.65 -1.40
N ARG A 31 6.91 2.77 -2.40
CA ARG A 31 7.60 1.48 -2.25
C ARG A 31 9.01 1.63 -1.69
N SER A 32 9.72 2.69 -2.11
CA SER A 32 11.12 2.91 -1.72
C SER A 32 11.24 3.24 -0.23
N ILE A 33 10.27 3.96 0.32
CA ILE A 33 10.23 4.27 1.75
C ILE A 33 9.86 3.01 2.53
N MET A 34 8.83 2.28 2.11
CA MET A 34 8.47 0.99 2.73
C MET A 34 9.63 -0.01 2.74
N ALA A 35 10.37 -0.13 1.63
CA ALA A 35 11.56 -0.96 1.53
C ALA A 35 12.69 -0.51 2.46
N ALA A 36 12.82 0.80 2.71
CA ALA A 36 13.83 1.33 3.63
C ALA A 36 13.53 1.01 5.10
N TYR A 37 12.25 0.96 5.48
CA TYR A 37 11.83 0.66 6.85
C TYR A 37 11.53 -0.82 7.12
N SER A 38 11.35 -1.63 6.07
CA SER A 38 11.09 -3.06 6.22
C SER A 38 11.69 -3.89 5.09
N GLN A 39 12.55 -4.83 5.49
CA GLN A 39 13.23 -5.73 4.57
C GLN A 39 12.27 -6.74 3.91
N ILE A 40 11.15 -7.04 4.57
CA ILE A 40 10.07 -7.88 4.01
C ILE A 40 9.47 -7.16 2.80
N PHE A 41 9.19 -5.86 2.95
CA PHE A 41 8.69 -5.04 1.86
C PHE A 41 9.75 -4.88 0.77
N MET A 42 11.03 -4.77 1.10
CA MET A 42 12.11 -4.74 0.09
C MET A 42 12.23 -6.05 -0.69
N ASP A 43 12.14 -7.20 -0.03
CA ASP A 43 12.21 -8.50 -0.70
C ASP A 43 10.98 -8.71 -1.57
N MET A 44 9.79 -8.45 -1.00
CA MET A 44 8.53 -8.42 -1.75
C MET A 44 8.72 -7.51 -2.96
N PHE A 45 9.03 -6.21 -2.73
CA PHE A 45 9.75 -5.22 -3.57
C PHE A 45 10.48 -5.69 -4.85
N SER A 46 11.27 -6.74 -4.65
CA SER A 46 12.32 -7.18 -5.56
C SER A 46 11.93 -8.44 -6.31
N LEU A 47 10.87 -9.12 -5.88
CA LEU A 47 10.31 -10.24 -6.63
C LEU A 47 9.69 -9.69 -7.92
N PRO A 48 9.79 -10.43 -9.04
CA PRO A 48 9.00 -10.11 -10.22
C PRO A 48 7.55 -10.42 -9.88
N TRP A 49 6.85 -9.52 -9.19
CA TRP A 49 5.40 -9.66 -9.10
C TRP A 49 4.88 -9.51 -10.50
N SER A 50 4.52 -10.65 -11.06
CA SER A 50 3.69 -10.72 -12.23
C SER A 50 2.57 -9.71 -12.03
N GLN A 51 2.42 -8.84 -13.01
CA GLN A 51 1.35 -7.88 -13.25
C GLN A 51 -0.07 -8.51 -13.22
N ALA A 52 -0.25 -9.66 -12.60
CA ALA A 52 -1.43 -10.51 -12.58
C ALA A 52 -2.47 -10.11 -11.52
N ASN A 53 -2.09 -9.31 -10.52
CA ASN A 53 -3.01 -8.83 -9.48
C ASN A 53 -3.30 -7.32 -9.57
N SER A 54 -2.86 -6.65 -10.64
CA SER A 54 -3.36 -5.31 -10.94
C SER A 54 -4.76 -5.46 -11.54
N PRO A 55 -5.85 -5.07 -10.86
CA PRO A 55 -7.16 -5.03 -11.50
C PRO A 55 -7.03 -4.14 -12.74
N GLU A 56 -7.50 -4.64 -13.89
CA GLU A 56 -7.44 -3.98 -15.19
C GLU A 56 -7.91 -2.52 -15.04
N GLY A 57 -6.97 -1.56 -15.11
CA GLY A 57 -7.22 -0.14 -14.84
C GLY A 57 -6.35 0.49 -13.75
N SER A 58 -5.56 -0.29 -13.00
CA SER A 58 -4.46 0.28 -12.21
C SER A 58 -3.34 0.69 -13.16
N ASP A 59 -3.23 1.99 -13.38
CA ASP A 59 -2.21 2.75 -14.11
C ASP A 59 -0.77 2.34 -13.72
N GLY A 60 -0.33 1.13 -14.05
CA GLY A 60 1.00 0.58 -13.76
C GLY A 60 1.41 0.51 -12.28
N LYS A 61 0.50 0.74 -11.32
CA LYS A 61 0.81 0.78 -9.88
C LYS A 61 0.63 -0.61 -9.25
N ALA A 62 1.63 -1.05 -8.50
CA ALA A 62 1.57 -2.32 -7.78
C ALA A 62 0.50 -2.24 -6.68
N LEU A 63 -0.57 -3.04 -6.79
CA LEU A 63 -1.53 -3.25 -5.72
C LEU A 63 -1.10 -4.46 -4.89
N VAL A 64 -0.98 -4.28 -3.57
CA VAL A 64 -0.64 -5.35 -2.65
C VAL A 64 -1.75 -5.48 -1.62
N VAL A 65 -2.38 -6.64 -1.57
CA VAL A 65 -3.39 -6.97 -0.56
C VAL A 65 -2.66 -7.45 0.69
N MET A 66 -2.81 -6.70 1.77
CA MET A 66 -2.30 -7.02 3.10
C MET A 66 -3.29 -7.90 3.84
N HIS A 67 -2.75 -8.78 4.68
CA HIS A 67 -3.53 -9.62 5.57
C HIS A 67 -3.82 -8.93 6.90
N ASP A 68 -3.13 -7.82 7.17
CA ASP A 68 -3.32 -6.97 8.34
C ASP A 68 -4.64 -6.19 8.25
N THR A 69 -5.13 -5.72 9.40
CA THR A 69 -6.33 -4.88 9.46
C THR A 69 -6.02 -3.47 8.94
N ALA A 70 -7.07 -2.75 8.52
CA ALA A 70 -6.91 -1.37 8.08
C ALA A 70 -6.29 -0.47 9.17
N GLU A 71 -6.62 -0.72 10.43
CA GLU A 71 -6.08 0.05 11.57
C GLU A 71 -4.60 -0.26 11.85
N ASP A 72 -4.19 -1.53 11.81
CA ASP A 72 -2.79 -1.90 12.04
C ASP A 72 -1.89 -1.35 10.94
N LEU A 73 -2.31 -1.54 9.69
CA LEU A 73 -1.57 -1.01 8.53
C LEU A 73 -1.53 0.52 8.57
N ARG A 74 -2.61 1.20 8.96
CA ARG A 74 -2.62 2.65 9.16
C ARG A 74 -1.62 3.09 10.22
N HIS A 75 -1.56 2.43 11.37
CA HIS A 75 -0.58 2.78 12.41
C HIS A 75 0.86 2.57 11.92
N PHE A 76 1.13 1.43 11.28
CA PHE A 76 2.44 1.13 10.72
C PHE A 76 2.89 2.17 9.69
N LEU A 77 2.02 2.49 8.74
CA LEU A 77 2.29 3.50 7.71
C LEU A 77 2.38 4.91 8.33
N GLY A 78 1.58 5.22 9.34
CA GLY A 78 1.63 6.48 10.07
C GLY A 78 3.01 6.73 10.65
N VAL A 79 3.60 5.74 11.34
CA VAL A 79 4.95 5.82 11.91
C VAL A 79 6.03 6.07 10.85
N ILE A 80 5.83 5.55 9.63
CA ILE A 80 6.82 5.65 8.55
C ILE A 80 6.72 6.98 7.78
N PHE A 81 5.50 7.43 7.48
CA PHE A 81 5.26 8.52 6.54
C PHE A 81 4.86 9.84 7.23
N ILE A 82 4.32 9.80 8.44
CA ILE A 82 3.83 10.96 9.15
C ILE A 82 4.81 11.29 10.29
N PRO A 83 5.56 12.40 10.22
CA PRO A 83 6.45 12.78 11.30
C PRO A 83 5.64 13.16 12.55
N GLY A 84 5.87 12.45 13.65
CA GLY A 84 5.20 12.70 14.94
C GLY A 84 3.93 11.87 15.19
N TYR A 85 3.75 10.78 14.45
CA TYR A 85 2.73 9.76 14.70
C TYR A 85 3.00 8.95 15.97
#